data_AF-A0A6J6RQ22-F1
#
_entry.id   AF-A0A6J6RQ22-F1
#
_cell.length_a   1.000
_cell.length_b   1.000
_cell.length_c   1.000
_cell.angle_alpha   90.00
_cell.angle_beta   90.00
_cell.angle_gamma   90.00
#
_symmetry.space_group_name_H-M   'P 1'
#
loop_
_entity.id
_entity.type
_entity.pdbx_description
1 polymer ?
#
loop_
_entity_poly.entity_id
_entity_poly.type
_entity_poly.pdbx_seq_one_letter_code
_entity_poly.pdbx_strand_id
1 'polypeptide(L)'
;MRDTTTGGVKVVEVADVGEDALLVHDAHSPDPSTAFAISRLTDSGYLNQSPIGIFRQVERPTYDDQARAQIASSKDAAPGTPTERLSALIGGGDTWTVV
;
A
#
# COMPACT_ATOMS: atom_id res chain seq x y z
N MET A 1 -6.08 -24.12 6.68
CA MET A 1 -7.20 -23.88 5.73
C MET A 1 -7.73 -22.45 5.87
N ARG A 2 -8.43 -21.92 4.85
CA ARG A 2 -9.16 -20.65 4.94
C ARG A 2 -10.44 -20.82 5.76
N ASP A 3 -10.72 -19.90 6.66
CA ASP A 3 -11.99 -19.81 7.37
C ASP A 3 -12.93 -18.88 6.59
N THR A 4 -13.99 -19.45 6.00
CA THR A 4 -14.96 -18.72 5.18
C THR A 4 -15.90 -17.84 6.00
N THR A 5 -16.04 -18.10 7.30
CA THR A 5 -16.93 -17.34 8.19
C THR A 5 -16.26 -16.07 8.68
N THR A 6 -15.00 -16.17 9.10
CA THR A 6 -14.23 -15.03 9.65
C THR A 6 -13.35 -14.33 8.61
N GLY A 7 -13.11 -14.97 7.46
CA GLY A 7 -12.13 -14.53 6.47
C GLY A 7 -10.68 -14.75 6.91
N GLY A 8 -10.45 -15.41 8.04
CA GLY A 8 -9.14 -15.73 8.58
C GLY A 8 -8.57 -17.06 8.07
N VAL A 9 -7.58 -17.56 8.78
CA VAL A 9 -6.99 -18.88 8.56
C VAL A 9 -6.90 -19.63 9.88
N LYS A 10 -7.00 -20.96 9.81
CA LYS A 10 -6.83 -21.84 10.98
C LYS A 10 -5.97 -23.04 10.63
N VAL A 11 -5.23 -23.52 11.63
CA VAL A 11 -4.50 -24.78 11.58
C VAL A 11 -5.47 -25.92 11.89
N VAL A 12 -5.43 -26.96 11.09
CA VAL A 12 -6.26 -28.17 11.21
C VAL A 12 -5.41 -29.37 10.80
N GLU A 13 -5.72 -30.54 11.34
CA GLU A 13 -5.11 -31.78 10.89
C GLU A 13 -5.66 -32.15 9.50
N VAL A 14 -4.78 -32.47 8.56
CA VAL A 14 -5.19 -32.82 7.18
C VAL A 14 -6.06 -34.07 7.17
N ALA A 15 -5.83 -34.99 8.11
CA ALA A 15 -6.64 -36.20 8.27
C ALA A 15 -8.14 -35.90 8.49
N ASP A 16 -8.48 -34.75 9.08
CA ASP A 16 -9.85 -34.38 9.41
C ASP A 16 -10.57 -33.65 8.26
N VAL A 17 -9.83 -33.00 7.36
CA VAL A 17 -10.40 -32.08 6.34
C VAL A 17 -10.06 -32.45 4.89
N GLY A 18 -9.14 -33.38 4.68
CA GLY A 18 -8.63 -33.74 3.36
C GLY A 18 -7.68 -32.70 2.75
N GLU A 19 -6.94 -33.10 1.72
CA GLU A 19 -5.95 -32.25 1.05
C GLU A 19 -6.59 -31.08 0.29
N ASP A 20 -7.83 -31.22 -0.17
CA ASP A 20 -8.57 -30.17 -0.89
C ASP A 20 -8.81 -28.91 -0.03
N ALA A 21 -8.70 -29.03 1.29
CA ALA A 21 -8.84 -27.91 2.23
C ALA A 21 -7.53 -27.15 2.49
N LEU A 22 -6.40 -27.60 1.91
CA LEU A 22 -5.11 -26.95 2.08
C LEU A 22 -5.10 -25.57 1.43
N LEU A 23 -4.63 -24.58 2.19
CA LEU A 23 -4.45 -23.23 1.69
C LEU A 23 -3.08 -23.13 1.03
N VAL A 24 -3.06 -22.84 -0.26
CA VAL A 24 -1.83 -22.47 -0.99
C VAL A 24 -1.64 -20.96 -0.90
N HIS A 25 -0.51 -20.53 -0.34
CA HIS A 25 -0.18 -19.12 -0.17
C HIS A 25 0.53 -18.57 -1.42
N ASP A 26 0.01 -17.47 -1.96
CA ASP A 26 0.64 -16.68 -3.01
C ASP A 26 1.09 -15.32 -2.41
N ALA A 27 2.40 -15.14 -2.30
CA ALA A 27 2.99 -13.92 -1.75
C ALA A 27 2.80 -12.69 -2.66
N HIS A 28 2.56 -12.91 -3.96
CA HIS A 28 2.43 -11.87 -4.97
C HIS A 28 0.97 -11.43 -5.19
N SER A 29 0.02 -12.10 -4.54
CA SER A 29 -1.40 -11.75 -4.62
C SER A 29 -1.61 -10.25 -4.32
N PRO A 30 -2.33 -9.51 -5.19
CA PRO A 30 -2.59 -8.09 -4.95
C PRO A 30 -3.48 -7.89 -3.71
N ASP A 31 -4.35 -8.86 -3.41
CA ASP A 31 -5.18 -8.88 -2.20
C ASP A 31 -4.33 -9.29 -0.97
N PRO A 32 -4.16 -8.42 0.03
CA PRO A 32 -3.35 -8.71 1.21
C PRO A 32 -4.06 -9.58 2.26
N SER A 33 -5.35 -9.90 2.10
CA SER A 33 -6.15 -10.56 3.14
C SER A 33 -5.53 -11.86 3.66
N THR A 34 -5.07 -12.75 2.77
CA THR A 34 -4.45 -14.02 3.15
C THR A 34 -3.11 -13.81 3.86
N ALA A 35 -2.29 -12.88 3.38
CA ALA A 35 -0.98 -12.58 3.98
C ALA A 35 -1.11 -12.10 5.43
N PHE A 36 -2.06 -11.20 5.71
CA PHE A 36 -2.36 -10.73 7.07
C PHE A 36 -3.06 -11.77 7.93
N ALA A 37 -3.83 -12.70 7.34
CA ALA A 37 -4.40 -13.81 8.07
C ALA A 37 -3.30 -14.76 8.57
N ILE A 38 -2.34 -15.12 7.69
CA ILE A 38 -1.22 -15.99 8.03
C ILE A 38 -0.32 -15.36 9.10
N SER A 39 -0.05 -14.04 9.03
CA SER A 39 0.82 -13.37 10.01
C SER A 39 0.28 -13.39 11.45
N ARG A 40 -1.02 -13.68 11.63
CA ARG A 40 -1.69 -13.75 12.94
C ARG A 40 -1.85 -15.16 13.48
N LEU A 41 -1.41 -16.20 12.75
CA LEU A 41 -1.52 -17.59 13.20
C LEU A 41 -0.76 -17.87 14.51
N THR A 42 0.29 -17.12 14.82
CA THR A 42 1.06 -17.27 16.05
C THR A 42 0.32 -16.77 17.30
N ASP A 43 -0.72 -15.95 17.14
CA ASP A 43 -1.47 -15.32 18.25
C ASP A 43 -2.38 -16.32 19.00
N SER A 44 -2.59 -17.53 18.48
CA SER A 44 -3.56 -18.50 19.03
C SER A 44 -3.07 -19.34 20.22
N GLY A 45 -2.12 -18.84 21.03
CA GLY A 45 -1.73 -19.45 22.31
C GLY A 45 -0.96 -20.78 22.24
N TYR A 46 -0.76 -21.35 21.05
CA TYR A 46 0.03 -22.57 20.82
C TYR A 46 1.32 -22.21 20.06
N LEU A 47 2.38 -21.94 20.82
CA LEU A 47 3.67 -21.42 20.34
C LEU A 47 4.53 -22.45 19.57
N ASN A 48 3.96 -23.53 19.03
CA ASN A 48 4.74 -24.62 18.43
C ASN A 48 4.90 -24.50 16.90
N GLN A 49 4.11 -23.66 16.23
CA GLN A 49 4.14 -23.51 14.77
C GLN A 49 3.96 -22.05 14.35
N SER A 50 5.08 -21.32 14.30
CA SER A 50 5.11 -19.97 13.72
C SER A 50 5.40 -20.05 12.22
N PRO A 51 4.54 -19.48 11.36
CA PRO A 51 4.85 -19.38 9.93
C PRO A 51 6.10 -18.54 9.70
N ILE A 52 7.01 -19.00 8.84
CA ILE A 52 8.22 -18.28 8.46
C ILE A 52 8.27 -18.22 6.93
N GLY A 53 8.67 -17.07 6.39
CA GLY A 53 8.81 -16.85 4.96
C GLY A 53 8.27 -15.49 4.54
N ILE A 54 8.12 -15.30 3.23
CA ILE A 54 7.56 -14.07 2.65
C ILE A 54 6.04 -14.16 2.67
N PHE A 55 5.40 -13.41 3.55
CA PHE A 55 3.94 -13.33 3.57
C PHE A 55 3.39 -12.44 2.46
N ARG A 56 4.11 -11.37 2.08
CA ARG A 56 3.69 -10.47 1.02
C ARG A 56 4.89 -9.87 0.29
N GLN A 57 4.87 -9.96 -1.03
CA GLN A 57 5.85 -9.37 -1.94
C GLN A 57 5.10 -8.78 -3.14
N VAL A 58 4.90 -7.46 -3.13
CA VAL A 58 4.17 -6.75 -4.19
C VAL A 58 4.92 -5.52 -4.64
N GLU A 59 4.77 -5.18 -5.92
CA GLU A 59 5.28 -3.94 -6.48
C GLU A 59 4.24 -2.82 -6.32
N ARG A 60 4.65 -1.75 -5.64
CA ARG A 60 3.86 -0.53 -5.44
C ARG A 60 4.77 0.69 -5.52
N PRO A 61 4.32 1.82 -6.08
CA PRO A 61 5.10 3.06 -6.05
C PRO A 61 5.41 3.48 -4.61
N THR A 62 6.57 4.08 -4.42
CA THR A 62 6.90 4.70 -3.14
C THR A 62 6.17 6.04 -3.02
N TYR A 63 5.90 6.47 -1.79
CA TYR A 63 5.30 7.77 -1.54
C TYR A 63 6.16 8.92 -2.09
N ASP A 64 7.48 8.79 -2.01
CA ASP A 64 8.44 9.80 -2.46
C ASP A 64 8.43 9.98 -3.99
N ASP A 65 8.34 8.88 -4.75
CA ASP A 65 8.17 8.96 -6.22
C ASP A 65 6.85 9.62 -6.60
N GLN A 66 5.78 9.30 -5.88
CA GLN A 66 4.46 9.91 -6.09
C GLN A 66 4.47 11.41 -5.77
N ALA A 67 5.13 11.83 -4.69
CA ALA A 67 5.27 13.23 -4.32
C ALA A 67 6.05 14.03 -5.38
N ARG A 68 7.15 13.48 -5.90
CA ARG A 68 7.89 14.09 -7.02
C ARG A 68 7.05 14.20 -8.28
N ALA A 69 6.32 13.14 -8.63
CA ALA A 69 5.44 13.14 -9.80
C ALA A 69 4.35 14.23 -9.67
N GLN A 70 3.79 14.44 -8.48
CA GLN A 70 2.82 15.49 -8.22
C GLN A 70 3.41 16.90 -8.46
N ILE A 71 4.63 17.16 -7.97
CA ILE A 71 5.32 18.45 -8.18
C ILE A 71 5.61 18.66 -9.67
N ALA A 72 6.10 17.64 -10.37
CA ALA A 72 6.37 17.71 -11.81
C ALA A 72 5.09 18.04 -12.59
N SER A 73 4.00 17.29 -12.33
CA SER A 73 2.71 17.54 -12.98
C SER A 73 2.17 18.96 -12.75
N SER A 74 2.34 19.50 -11.54
CA SER A 74 1.95 20.87 -11.20
C SER A 74 2.79 21.92 -11.93
N LYS A 75 4.09 21.66 -12.11
CA LYS A 75 4.99 22.55 -12.84
C LYS A 75 4.70 22.55 -14.34
N ASP A 76 4.43 21.38 -14.92
CA ASP A 76 4.16 21.21 -16.34
C ASP A 76 2.81 21.81 -16.75
N ALA A 77 1.81 21.75 -15.86
CA ALA A 77 0.49 22.36 -16.06
C ALA A 77 0.49 23.89 -15.86
N ALA A 78 1.54 24.46 -15.25
CA ALA A 78 1.57 25.88 -14.93
C ALA A 78 1.91 26.72 -16.18
N PRO A 79 1.11 27.77 -16.50
CA PRO A 79 1.38 28.63 -17.65
C PRO A 79 2.64 29.48 -17.44
N GLY A 80 3.32 29.80 -18.53
CA GLY A 80 4.51 30.64 -18.53
C GLY A 80 5.73 30.03 -17.81
N THR A 81 6.77 30.83 -17.65
CA THR A 81 7.98 30.50 -16.90
C THR A 81 7.79 30.74 -15.40
N PRO A 82 8.61 30.13 -14.52
CA PRO A 82 8.60 30.42 -13.10
C PRO A 82 8.74 31.92 -12.78
N THR A 83 9.58 32.63 -13.53
CA THR A 83 9.77 34.08 -13.38
C THR A 83 8.50 34.86 -13.71
N GLU A 84 7.84 34.56 -14.83
CA GLU A 84 6.59 35.23 -15.22
C GLU A 84 5.49 35.02 -14.19
N ARG A 85 5.34 33.80 -13.68
CA ARG A 85 4.37 33.49 -12.61
C ARG A 85 4.68 34.22 -11.32
N LEU A 86 5.96 34.29 -10.93
CA LEU A 86 6.38 35.01 -9.74
C LEU A 86 6.12 36.51 -9.88
N SER A 87 6.47 37.10 -11.03
CA SER A 87 6.18 38.50 -11.34
C SER A 87 4.68 38.80 -11.30
N ALA A 88 3.85 37.91 -11.88
CA ALA A 88 2.40 38.04 -11.84
C ALA A 88 1.83 37.92 -10.40
N LEU A 89 2.40 37.04 -9.56
CA LEU A 89 2.00 36.91 -8.17
C LEU A 89 2.35 38.16 -7.35
N ILE A 90 3.57 38.68 -7.52
CA ILE A 90 4.05 39.88 -6.82
C ILE A 90 3.26 41.11 -7.25
N GLY A 91 2.98 41.25 -8.56
CA GLY A 91 2.25 42.38 -9.13
C GLY A 91 0.72 42.21 -9.17
N GLY A 92 0.18 41.11 -8.65
CA GLY A 92 -1.25 40.77 -8.76
C GLY A 92 -2.15 41.42 -7.72
N GLY A 93 -1.59 42.08 -6.69
CA GLY A 93 -2.34 42.86 -5.71
C GLY A 93 -2.47 44.33 -6.10
N ASP A 94 -3.25 45.11 -5.34
CA ASP A 94 -3.31 46.57 -5.49
C ASP A 94 -1.96 47.19 -5.09
N THR A 95 -1.06 47.35 -6.05
CA THR A 95 0.21 48.06 -5.86
C THR A 95 -0.01 49.55 -6.11
N TRP A 96 0.25 50.40 -5.10
CA TRP A 96 0.36 51.84 -5.32
C TRP A 96 1.76 52.22 -5.79
N THR A 97 1.84 53.15 -6.75
CA THR A 97 3.11 53.75 -7.18
C THR A 97 3.28 55.08 -6.45
N VAL A 98 4.41 55.28 -5.77
CA VAL A 98 4.76 56.57 -5.15
C VAL A 98 5.62 57.35 -6.14
N VAL A 99 5.20 58.58 -6.46
CA VAL A 99 5.90 59.52 -7.36
C VAL A 99 6.33 60.75 -6.61
#